data_AF-A0A2H9T2W1-F1
#
_entry.id   AF-A0A2H9T2W1-F1
#
_cell.length_a   1.000
_cell.length_b   1.000
_cell.length_c   1.000
_cell.angle_alpha   90.00
_cell.angle_beta   90.00
_cell.angle_gamma   90.00
#
_symmetry.space_group_name_H-M   'P 1'
#
loop_
_entity.id
_entity.type
_entity.pdbx_description
1 polymer ?
#
loop_
_entity_poly.entity_id
_entity_poly.type
_entity_poly.pdbx_seq_one_letter_code
_entity_poly.pdbx_strand_id
1 'polypeptide(L)'
;MGVELDALSKGLSINNIAIASAFPKVGRTVKDGMIYINDVLASETDFANDPKNPILSAEISSYLNLTQNDAIQLFTPDKIDNIQQYPLCKKNRQYLIFDSESDNSLESIAKQLENRENILFVGCGGFAEYLHFKRHNPVLFISGSANRVTHDQINYLMQHSDIQSFSVKPEKLSQNTINKTELVSNIQKSLAKKQSAILYIAKSEKYTHDISLSNNLVGFLSDVVKGVLSDKSIELSALFLTGGDTAMQILRANGIERIQIENELEPAIPYGRVIDKDIIFKIITKSGGLGRTDCLTSILDIFESSEETRKEA
;
A
#
# COMPACT_ATOMS: atom_id res chain seq x y z
N MET A 1 23.13 -10.95 -14.80
CA MET A 1 22.95 -9.67 -14.07
C MET A 1 22.79 -8.46 -14.98
N GLY A 2 23.83 -7.89 -15.60
CA GLY A 2 23.71 -6.62 -16.36
C GLY A 2 22.57 -6.59 -17.40
N VAL A 3 22.48 -7.60 -18.27
CA VAL A 3 21.42 -7.70 -19.29
C VAL A 3 20.01 -7.79 -18.68
N GLU A 4 19.86 -8.47 -17.53
CA GLU A 4 18.57 -8.58 -16.83
C GLU A 4 18.15 -7.23 -16.23
N LEU A 5 19.11 -6.52 -15.62
CA LEU A 5 18.87 -5.19 -15.06
C LEU A 5 18.50 -4.19 -16.14
N ASP A 6 19.14 -4.25 -17.31
CA ASP A 6 18.79 -3.44 -18.48
C ASP A 6 17.34 -3.68 -18.92
N ALA A 7 16.95 -4.94 -19.05
CA ALA A 7 15.61 -5.32 -19.47
C ALA A 7 14.54 -4.88 -18.46
N LEU A 8 14.77 -5.08 -17.16
CA LEU A 8 13.86 -4.68 -16.09
C LEU A 8 13.73 -3.16 -15.98
N SER A 9 14.86 -2.44 -15.98
CA SER A 9 14.89 -0.98 -15.94
C SER A 9 14.08 -0.36 -17.09
N LYS A 10 14.30 -0.85 -18.32
CA LYS A 10 13.56 -0.39 -19.50
C LYS A 10 12.08 -0.78 -19.45
N GLY A 11 11.77 -2.02 -19.10
CA GLY A 11 10.40 -2.54 -19.07
C GLY A 11 9.52 -1.85 -18.03
N LEU A 12 10.09 -1.50 -16.88
CA LEU A 12 9.38 -0.84 -15.77
C LEU A 12 9.47 0.70 -15.84
N SER A 13 10.25 1.25 -16.77
CA SER A 13 10.57 2.69 -16.83
C SER A 13 11.18 3.22 -15.52
N ILE A 14 12.00 2.40 -14.86
CA ILE A 14 12.68 2.72 -13.61
C ILE A 14 14.16 2.96 -13.87
N ASN A 15 14.67 4.11 -13.44
CA ASN A 15 16.04 4.54 -13.73
C ASN A 15 17.01 4.34 -12.56
N ASN A 16 16.53 4.12 -11.34
CA ASN A 16 17.38 3.98 -10.15
C ASN A 16 17.39 2.53 -9.71
N ILE A 17 18.56 1.95 -9.55
CA ILE A 17 18.74 0.52 -9.25
C ILE A 17 19.53 0.42 -7.94
N ALA A 18 18.86 0.01 -6.87
CA ALA A 18 19.46 -0.20 -5.56
C ALA A 18 19.96 -1.64 -5.43
N ILE A 19 21.28 -1.82 -5.30
CA ILE A 19 21.94 -3.12 -5.23
C ILE A 19 22.47 -3.34 -3.82
N ALA A 20 21.83 -4.24 -3.07
CA ALA A 20 22.30 -4.75 -1.79
C ALA A 20 22.32 -6.28 -1.85
N SER A 21 23.49 -6.86 -2.15
CA SER A 21 23.65 -8.28 -2.47
C SER A 21 24.17 -9.14 -1.31
N ALA A 22 24.48 -8.54 -0.15
CA ALA A 22 24.96 -9.28 1.01
C ALA A 22 23.91 -10.24 1.59
N PHE A 23 24.42 -11.28 2.25
CA PHE A 23 23.64 -12.17 3.12
C PHE A 23 24.52 -12.59 4.31
N PRO A 24 24.69 -11.71 5.32
CA PRO A 24 25.66 -11.89 6.39
C PRO A 24 25.47 -13.19 7.18
N LYS A 25 24.22 -13.63 7.40
CA LYS A 25 23.89 -14.90 8.08
C LYS A 25 24.53 -16.14 7.44
N VAL A 26 24.87 -16.09 6.15
CA VAL A 26 25.54 -17.18 5.42
C VAL A 26 26.96 -16.80 4.97
N GLY A 27 27.56 -15.80 5.62
CA GLY A 27 28.94 -15.38 5.39
C GLY A 27 29.16 -14.56 4.12
N ARG A 28 28.10 -14.00 3.50
CA ARG A 28 28.23 -13.16 2.31
C ARG A 28 28.13 -11.68 2.69
N THR A 29 29.16 -10.90 2.42
CA THR A 29 29.20 -9.46 2.75
C THR A 29 29.62 -8.65 1.53
N VAL A 30 29.34 -7.35 1.56
CA VAL A 30 29.79 -6.39 0.54
C VAL A 30 30.55 -5.27 1.24
N LYS A 31 31.77 -5.01 0.77
CA LYS A 31 32.64 -3.95 1.28
C LYS A 31 33.39 -3.29 0.13
N ASP A 32 33.39 -1.97 0.10
CA ASP A 32 33.95 -1.16 -0.97
C ASP A 32 33.44 -1.57 -2.37
N GLY A 33 32.18 -2.02 -2.46
CA GLY A 33 31.56 -2.55 -3.69
C GLY A 33 32.04 -3.95 -4.11
N MET A 34 32.87 -4.61 -3.29
CA MET A 34 33.40 -5.95 -3.51
C MET A 34 32.60 -6.99 -2.71
N ILE A 35 32.31 -8.13 -3.32
CA ILE A 35 31.62 -9.26 -2.68
C ILE A 35 32.64 -10.16 -1.99
N TYR A 36 32.40 -10.44 -0.72
CA TYR A 36 33.16 -11.39 0.09
C TYR A 36 32.28 -12.60 0.48
N ILE A 37 32.90 -13.77 0.56
CA ILE A 37 32.31 -15.02 1.02
C ILE A 37 33.25 -15.59 2.09
N ASN A 38 32.81 -15.60 3.34
CA ASN A 38 33.61 -15.96 4.51
C ASN A 38 34.96 -15.21 4.53
N ASP A 39 34.89 -13.89 4.36
CA ASP A 39 36.04 -12.95 4.33
C ASP A 39 37.03 -13.13 3.17
N VAL A 40 36.73 -14.02 2.20
CA VAL A 40 37.52 -14.20 0.97
C VAL A 40 36.79 -13.53 -0.20
N LEU A 41 37.50 -12.86 -1.11
CA LEU A 41 36.90 -12.28 -2.31
C LEU A 41 36.14 -13.35 -3.09
N ALA A 42 34.94 -13.05 -3.57
CA ALA A 42 34.11 -14.04 -4.26
C ALA A 42 34.82 -14.68 -5.47
N SER A 43 35.66 -13.92 -6.17
CA SER A 43 36.49 -14.38 -7.29
C SER A 43 37.67 -15.29 -6.91
N GLU A 44 37.94 -15.45 -5.61
CA GLU A 44 39.00 -16.32 -5.07
C GLU A 44 38.42 -17.54 -4.33
N THR A 45 37.11 -17.75 -4.43
CA THR A 45 36.39 -18.86 -3.79
C THR A 45 36.05 -19.95 -4.81
N ASP A 46 35.46 -21.07 -4.36
CA ASP A 46 34.96 -22.12 -5.25
C ASP A 46 33.92 -21.61 -6.27
N PHE A 47 33.22 -20.50 -5.97
CA PHE A 47 32.28 -19.88 -6.91
C PHE A 47 32.96 -19.31 -8.16
N ALA A 48 34.27 -19.01 -8.10
CA ALA A 48 35.05 -18.62 -9.28
C ALA A 48 35.22 -19.78 -10.28
N ASN A 49 35.10 -21.02 -9.81
CA ASN A 49 35.27 -22.25 -10.61
C ASN A 49 33.93 -22.90 -10.97
N ASP A 50 32.80 -22.23 -10.77
CA ASP A 50 31.49 -22.78 -11.15
C ASP A 50 31.47 -23.08 -12.66
N PRO A 51 31.09 -24.31 -13.08
CA PRO A 51 31.21 -24.74 -14.47
C PRO A 51 30.20 -24.04 -15.40
N LYS A 52 29.18 -23.38 -14.87
CA LYS A 52 28.14 -22.70 -15.66
C LYS A 52 28.27 -21.18 -15.59
N ASN A 53 28.52 -20.63 -14.40
CA ASN A 53 28.52 -19.20 -14.14
C ASN A 53 29.67 -18.83 -13.18
N PRO A 54 30.93 -18.88 -13.63
CA PRO A 54 32.08 -18.55 -12.78
C PRO A 54 32.07 -17.08 -12.36
N ILE A 55 32.33 -16.81 -11.07
CA ILE A 55 32.53 -15.45 -10.55
C ILE A 55 33.98 -15.02 -10.82
N LEU A 56 34.22 -14.33 -11.92
CA LEU A 56 35.55 -13.87 -12.33
C LEU A 56 36.02 -12.56 -11.68
N SER A 57 35.12 -11.82 -11.04
CA SER A 57 35.41 -10.55 -10.36
C SER A 57 34.61 -10.49 -9.07
N ALA A 58 35.18 -9.92 -8.01
CA ALA A 58 34.44 -9.62 -6.80
C ALA A 58 33.67 -8.29 -6.88
N GLU A 59 34.04 -7.41 -7.82
CA GLU A 59 33.47 -6.06 -7.92
C GLU A 59 32.07 -6.12 -8.56
N ILE A 60 31.05 -5.61 -7.85
CA ILE A 60 29.66 -5.60 -8.33
C ILE A 60 29.55 -4.86 -9.67
N SER A 61 30.27 -3.74 -9.82
CA SER A 61 30.22 -2.88 -10.99
C SER A 61 30.62 -3.61 -12.28
N SER A 62 31.52 -4.59 -12.18
CA SER A 62 32.05 -5.36 -13.32
C SER A 62 30.99 -6.23 -14.02
N TYR A 63 29.87 -6.50 -13.35
CA TYR A 63 28.75 -7.27 -13.88
C TYR A 63 27.59 -6.39 -14.38
N LEU A 64 27.76 -5.06 -14.37
CA LEU A 64 26.79 -4.09 -14.88
C LEU A 64 27.11 -3.73 -16.33
N ASN A 65 26.06 -3.51 -17.13
CA ASN A 65 26.23 -3.08 -18.53
C ASN A 65 26.21 -1.54 -18.60
N LEU A 66 27.33 -0.91 -18.26
CA LEU A 66 27.42 0.54 -18.11
C LEU A 66 27.48 1.28 -19.46
N THR A 67 26.74 2.37 -19.57
CA THR A 67 26.88 3.35 -20.66
C THR A 67 27.56 4.63 -20.18
N GLN A 68 28.02 5.48 -21.10
CA GLN A 68 28.66 6.77 -20.78
C GLN A 68 27.78 7.73 -19.96
N ASN A 69 26.46 7.52 -19.94
CA ASN A 69 25.50 8.36 -19.23
C ASN A 69 25.07 7.77 -17.89
N ASP A 70 25.49 6.55 -17.57
CA ASP A 70 25.12 5.87 -16.34
C ASP A 70 25.99 6.39 -15.18
N ALA A 71 25.39 6.45 -14.00
CA ALA A 71 26.10 6.79 -12.77
C ALA A 71 26.17 5.56 -11.84
N ILE A 72 27.32 5.33 -11.24
CA ILE A 72 27.47 4.42 -10.10
C ILE A 72 27.72 5.27 -8.86
N GLN A 73 26.98 4.97 -7.80
CA GLN A 73 27.19 5.56 -6.49
C GLN A 73 27.32 4.46 -5.45
N LEU A 74 28.46 4.42 -4.77
CA LEU A 74 28.74 3.51 -3.67
C LEU A 74 28.36 4.16 -2.33
N PHE A 75 27.58 3.43 -1.53
CA PHE A 75 27.17 3.78 -0.18
C PHE A 75 27.83 2.85 0.82
N THR A 76 28.83 3.39 1.51
CA THR A 76 29.42 2.82 2.72
C THR A 76 28.46 3.01 3.90
N PRO A 77 28.56 2.23 5.00
CA PRO A 77 27.62 2.30 6.12
C PRO A 77 27.37 3.71 6.68
N ASP A 78 28.39 4.56 6.73
CA ASP A 78 28.32 5.97 7.18
C ASP A 78 27.48 6.87 6.26
N LYS A 79 27.34 6.53 4.98
CA LYS A 79 26.55 7.30 3.99
C LYS A 79 25.08 6.88 3.94
N ILE A 80 24.76 5.67 4.42
CA ILE A 80 23.40 5.10 4.34
C ILE A 80 22.41 5.93 5.16
N ASP A 81 22.81 6.37 6.35
CA ASP A 81 21.95 7.17 7.23
C ASP A 81 21.57 8.53 6.62
N ASN A 82 22.36 9.01 5.65
CA ASN A 82 22.14 10.28 4.96
C ASN A 82 21.74 10.09 3.49
N ILE A 83 21.23 8.92 3.10
CA ILE A 83 20.95 8.60 1.69
C ILE A 83 19.97 9.61 1.03
N GLN A 84 19.08 10.21 1.83
CA GLN A 84 18.10 11.19 1.38
C GLN A 84 18.73 12.45 0.77
N GLN A 85 19.97 12.77 1.15
CA GLN A 85 20.72 13.90 0.58
C GLN A 85 21.17 13.64 -0.87
N TYR A 86 21.11 12.38 -1.32
CA TYR A 86 21.54 11.98 -2.66
C TYR A 86 20.32 11.83 -3.57
N PRO A 87 20.10 12.75 -4.52
CA PRO A 87 18.90 12.75 -5.35
C PRO A 87 18.89 11.55 -6.30
N LEU A 88 17.69 10.99 -6.52
CA LEU A 88 17.48 9.98 -7.56
C LEU A 88 17.54 10.60 -8.96
N CYS A 89 18.13 9.88 -9.90
CA CYS A 89 18.17 10.27 -11.30
C CYS A 89 16.80 10.10 -11.96
N LYS A 90 16.36 11.14 -12.69
CA LYS A 90 15.07 11.13 -13.41
C LYS A 90 15.16 10.62 -14.85
N LYS A 91 16.33 10.75 -15.49
CA LYS A 91 16.50 10.49 -16.93
C LYS A 91 17.51 9.40 -17.23
N ASN A 92 18.66 9.45 -16.57
CA ASN A 92 19.73 8.49 -16.77
C ASN A 92 19.66 7.40 -15.71
N ARG A 93 20.21 6.25 -16.04
CA ARG A 93 20.28 5.14 -15.11
C ARG A 93 21.33 5.39 -14.04
N GLN A 94 20.97 5.12 -12.80
CA GLN A 94 21.83 5.24 -11.64
C GLN A 94 21.83 3.93 -10.86
N TYR A 95 23.02 3.39 -10.63
CA TYR A 95 23.24 2.23 -9.78
C TYR A 95 23.69 2.72 -8.39
N LEU A 96 22.90 2.39 -7.37
CA LEU A 96 23.19 2.66 -5.97
C LEU A 96 23.68 1.35 -5.35
N ILE A 97 24.99 1.20 -5.18
CA ILE A 97 25.61 -0.01 -4.60
C ILE A 97 25.78 0.20 -3.10
N PHE A 98 25.31 -0.73 -2.30
CA PHE A 98 25.35 -0.63 -0.85
C PHE A 98 26.29 -1.66 -0.24
N ASP A 99 27.29 -1.16 0.48
CA ASP A 99 28.09 -2.00 1.37
C ASP A 99 27.23 -2.47 2.54
N SER A 100 27.41 -3.74 2.89
CA SER A 100 26.63 -4.41 3.90
C SER A 100 27.43 -5.58 4.47
N GLU A 101 27.93 -5.40 5.69
CA GLU A 101 28.71 -6.40 6.42
C GLU A 101 27.86 -7.08 7.53
N SER A 102 26.65 -6.57 7.80
CA SER A 102 25.76 -7.08 8.84
C SER A 102 24.28 -6.98 8.46
N ASP A 103 23.45 -7.78 9.13
CA ASP A 103 21.98 -7.72 8.99
C ASP A 103 21.44 -6.32 9.32
N ASN A 104 22.00 -5.66 10.35
CA ASN A 104 21.64 -4.28 10.71
C ASN A 104 21.93 -3.29 9.56
N SER A 105 22.97 -3.55 8.77
CA SER A 105 23.27 -2.74 7.57
C SER A 105 22.15 -2.89 6.54
N LEU A 106 21.69 -4.12 6.28
CA LEU A 106 20.61 -4.40 5.34
C LEU A 106 19.28 -3.82 5.80
N GLU A 107 18.96 -3.91 7.10
CA GLU A 107 17.78 -3.29 7.70
C GLU A 107 17.81 -1.76 7.54
N SER A 108 18.95 -1.12 7.82
CA SER A 108 19.10 0.32 7.62
C SER A 108 18.91 0.73 6.15
N ILE A 109 19.51 -0.01 5.21
CA ILE A 109 19.32 0.23 3.77
C ILE A 109 17.84 0.15 3.39
N ALA A 110 17.15 -0.92 3.80
CA ALA A 110 15.75 -1.12 3.47
C ALA A 110 14.88 0.02 4.01
N LYS A 111 15.06 0.38 5.29
CA LYS A 111 14.34 1.47 5.96
C LYS A 111 14.54 2.83 5.28
N GLN A 112 15.77 3.14 4.88
CA GLN A 112 16.09 4.42 4.24
C GLN A 112 15.55 4.52 2.80
N LEU A 113 15.35 3.38 2.14
CA LEU A 113 14.80 3.30 0.79
C LEU A 113 13.28 3.12 0.75
N GLU A 114 12.65 2.67 1.83
CA GLU A 114 11.22 2.32 1.91
C GLU A 114 10.29 3.40 1.32
N ASN A 115 10.57 4.67 1.63
CA ASN A 115 9.74 5.81 1.22
C ASN A 115 10.21 6.48 -0.10
N ARG A 116 11.13 5.84 -0.82
CA ARG A 116 11.65 6.37 -2.09
C ARG A 116 11.00 5.64 -3.26
N GLU A 117 10.23 6.40 -4.04
CA GLU A 117 9.63 5.89 -5.27
C GLU A 117 10.66 5.74 -6.40
N ASN A 118 10.29 4.98 -7.44
CA ASN A 118 11.06 4.83 -8.67
C ASN A 118 12.48 4.23 -8.45
N ILE A 119 12.54 3.19 -7.61
CA ILE A 119 13.73 2.37 -7.36
C ILE A 119 13.44 0.91 -7.70
N LEU A 120 14.34 0.28 -8.45
CA LEU A 120 14.39 -1.16 -8.66
C LEU A 120 15.34 -1.77 -7.62
N PHE A 121 14.80 -2.59 -6.71
CA PHE A 121 15.58 -3.27 -5.69
C PHE A 121 16.20 -4.55 -6.26
N VAL A 122 17.50 -4.72 -6.04
CA VAL A 122 18.30 -5.85 -6.51
C VAL A 122 19.10 -6.39 -5.34
N GLY A 123 18.98 -7.69 -5.08
CA GLY A 123 19.65 -8.33 -3.97
C GLY A 123 19.36 -9.82 -3.90
N CYS A 124 19.72 -10.44 -2.79
CA CYS A 124 19.40 -11.83 -2.50
C CYS A 124 18.47 -11.93 -1.27
N GLY A 125 18.30 -13.14 -0.73
CA GLY A 125 17.43 -13.39 0.43
C GLY A 125 17.75 -12.52 1.65
N GLY A 126 19.03 -12.18 1.88
CA GLY A 126 19.45 -11.32 2.97
C GLY A 126 18.81 -9.93 2.92
N PHE A 127 18.78 -9.28 1.75
CA PHE A 127 18.15 -7.97 1.62
C PHE A 127 16.61 -8.07 1.58
N ALA A 128 16.08 -9.10 0.94
CA ALA A 128 14.64 -9.30 0.82
C ALA A 128 13.93 -9.46 2.17
N GLU A 129 14.61 -10.01 3.18
CA GLU A 129 14.08 -10.18 4.54
C GLU A 129 13.69 -8.85 5.21
N TYR A 130 14.37 -7.75 4.85
CA TYR A 130 14.16 -6.43 5.46
C TYR A 130 13.35 -5.47 4.58
N LEU A 131 12.99 -5.88 3.36
CA LEU A 131 12.15 -5.07 2.47
C LEU A 131 10.68 -5.16 2.89
N HIS A 132 10.25 -4.18 3.68
CA HIS A 132 8.85 -4.00 4.05
C HIS A 132 8.21 -2.97 3.11
N PHE A 133 7.55 -3.42 2.05
CA PHE A 133 6.78 -2.52 1.21
C PHE A 133 5.41 -2.27 1.86
N LYS A 134 5.22 -1.06 2.40
CA LYS A 134 3.88 -0.58 2.73
C LYS A 134 3.07 -0.45 1.45
N ARG A 135 2.04 -1.28 1.30
CA ARG A 135 1.05 -1.09 0.24
C ARG A 135 0.14 0.06 0.69
N HIS A 136 0.35 1.23 0.11
CA HIS A 136 -0.58 2.34 0.20
C HIS A 136 -1.83 2.02 -0.63
N ASN A 137 -2.65 1.11 -0.11
CA ASN A 137 -3.96 0.82 -0.66
C ASN A 137 -4.98 1.74 0.02
N PRO A 138 -5.93 2.32 -0.74
CA PRO A 138 -6.88 3.27 -0.19
C PRO A 138 -7.90 2.59 0.72
N VAL A 139 -8.45 3.40 1.62
CA VAL A 139 -9.61 3.08 2.44
C VAL A 139 -10.87 3.63 1.76
N LEU A 140 -11.92 2.82 1.69
CA LEU A 140 -13.24 3.27 1.25
C LEU A 140 -14.17 3.37 2.46
N PHE A 141 -14.64 4.57 2.76
CA PHE A 141 -15.63 4.84 3.80
C PHE A 141 -17.03 4.94 3.21
N ILE A 142 -17.99 4.20 3.77
CA ILE A 142 -19.39 4.26 3.39
C ILE A 142 -20.24 4.62 4.62
N SER A 143 -20.99 5.71 4.53
CA SER A 143 -21.89 6.15 5.60
C SER A 143 -23.32 6.33 5.09
N GLY A 144 -24.22 5.48 5.59
CA GLY A 144 -25.66 5.66 5.47
C GLY A 144 -26.28 6.37 6.68
N SER A 145 -25.48 6.76 7.67
CA SER A 145 -26.00 7.24 8.96
C SER A 145 -26.40 8.71 8.92
N ALA A 146 -27.61 9.01 9.40
CA ALA A 146 -28.07 10.37 9.69
C ALA A 146 -27.62 10.89 11.07
N ASN A 147 -26.84 10.10 11.82
CA ASN A 147 -26.44 10.46 13.17
C ASN A 147 -25.45 11.64 13.15
N ARG A 148 -25.70 12.62 14.03
CA ARG A 148 -24.86 13.82 14.17
C ARG A 148 -23.38 13.49 14.44
N VAL A 149 -23.10 12.50 15.30
CA VAL A 149 -21.72 12.08 15.64
C VAL A 149 -20.98 11.64 14.37
N THR A 150 -21.63 10.84 13.52
CA THR A 150 -21.04 10.41 12.24
C THR A 150 -20.82 11.59 11.30
N HIS A 151 -21.75 12.55 11.20
CA HIS A 151 -21.55 13.73 10.37
C HIS A 151 -20.39 14.62 10.87
N ASP A 152 -20.28 14.80 12.18
CA ASP A 152 -19.20 15.58 12.78
C ASP A 152 -17.84 14.89 12.53
N GLN A 153 -17.78 13.56 12.61
CA GLN A 153 -16.61 12.74 12.25
C GLN A 153 -16.23 12.85 10.75
N ILE A 154 -17.22 12.82 9.86
CA ILE A 154 -16.99 12.97 8.40
C ILE A 154 -16.45 14.37 8.08
N ASN A 155 -16.99 15.41 8.71
CA ASN A 155 -16.49 16.77 8.56
C ASN A 155 -15.05 16.89 9.06
N TYR A 156 -14.75 16.28 10.22
CA TYR A 156 -13.41 16.24 10.76
C TYR A 156 -12.43 15.55 9.79
N LEU A 157 -12.81 14.37 9.25
CA LEU A 157 -12.03 13.64 8.24
C LEU A 157 -11.71 14.50 7.02
N MET A 158 -12.71 15.17 6.44
CA MET A 158 -12.53 16.03 5.26
C MET A 158 -11.67 17.27 5.53
N GLN A 159 -11.57 17.72 6.78
CA GLN A 159 -10.76 18.88 7.17
C GLN A 159 -9.30 18.52 7.47
N HIS A 160 -9.02 17.28 7.85
CA HIS A 160 -7.71 16.87 8.38
C HIS A 160 -7.01 15.80 7.53
N SER A 161 -7.60 15.37 6.42
CA SER A 161 -7.06 14.30 5.57
C SER A 161 -7.29 14.58 4.09
N ASP A 162 -6.36 14.14 3.23
CA ASP A 162 -6.55 14.15 1.78
C ASP A 162 -7.43 12.97 1.36
N ILE A 163 -8.74 13.19 1.32
CA ILE A 163 -9.73 12.18 0.96
C ILE A 163 -10.69 12.72 -0.09
N GLN A 164 -11.01 11.89 -1.09
CA GLN A 164 -12.05 12.25 -2.05
C GLN A 164 -13.43 12.03 -1.42
N SER A 165 -14.27 13.07 -1.42
CA SER A 165 -15.62 12.99 -0.85
C SER A 165 -16.72 12.95 -1.92
N PHE A 166 -17.73 12.11 -1.66
CA PHE A 166 -18.92 11.94 -2.48
C PHE A 166 -20.17 12.01 -1.61
N SER A 167 -20.96 13.07 -1.75
CA SER A 167 -22.18 13.27 -0.98
C SER A 167 -23.43 12.86 -1.78
N VAL A 168 -24.27 12.01 -1.20
CA VAL A 168 -25.61 11.67 -1.69
C VAL A 168 -26.62 12.62 -1.06
N LYS A 169 -27.30 13.45 -1.87
CA LYS A 169 -28.37 14.32 -1.36
C LYS A 169 -29.68 13.54 -1.21
N PRO A 170 -30.35 13.55 -0.04
CA PRO A 170 -31.65 12.91 0.18
C PRO A 170 -32.70 13.19 -0.91
N GLU A 171 -32.77 14.44 -1.38
CA GLU A 171 -33.73 14.88 -2.39
C GLU A 171 -33.48 14.21 -3.75
N LYS A 172 -32.21 14.14 -4.16
CA LYS A 172 -31.81 13.50 -5.42
C LYS A 172 -32.01 11.99 -5.39
N LEU A 173 -31.75 11.38 -4.23
CA LEU A 173 -31.99 9.96 -4.01
C LEU A 173 -33.48 9.64 -4.08
N SER A 174 -34.33 10.42 -3.40
CA SER A 174 -35.79 10.29 -3.45
C SER A 174 -36.35 10.41 -4.88
N GLN A 175 -35.77 11.32 -5.68
CA GLN A 175 -36.17 11.54 -7.07
C GLN A 175 -35.50 10.59 -8.07
N ASN A 176 -34.62 9.68 -7.62
CA ASN A 176 -33.81 8.80 -8.47
C ASN A 176 -33.01 9.55 -9.57
N THR A 177 -32.53 10.76 -9.27
CA THR A 177 -31.79 11.61 -10.23
C THR A 177 -30.26 11.48 -10.11
N ILE A 178 -29.78 10.56 -9.27
CA ILE A 178 -28.35 10.33 -9.08
C ILE A 178 -27.84 9.38 -10.17
N ASN A 179 -26.85 9.85 -10.95
CA ASN A 179 -26.16 9.01 -11.91
C ASN A 179 -25.22 8.03 -11.19
N LYS A 180 -25.73 6.83 -10.91
CA LYS A 180 -25.01 5.78 -10.19
C LYS A 180 -23.74 5.34 -10.93
N THR A 181 -23.80 5.18 -12.24
CA THR A 181 -22.66 4.74 -13.07
C THR A 181 -21.51 5.73 -13.02
N GLU A 182 -21.83 7.02 -13.12
CA GLU A 182 -20.83 8.09 -13.00
C GLU A 182 -20.23 8.16 -11.59
N LEU A 183 -21.05 8.02 -10.55
CA LEU A 183 -20.58 7.98 -9.17
C LEU A 183 -19.60 6.82 -8.94
N VAL A 184 -19.95 5.61 -9.39
CA VAL A 184 -19.05 4.44 -9.32
C VAL A 184 -17.74 4.71 -10.05
N SER A 185 -17.80 5.21 -11.28
CA SER A 185 -16.60 5.50 -12.07
C SER A 185 -15.69 6.53 -11.40
N ASN A 186 -16.27 7.56 -10.78
CA ASN A 186 -15.47 8.59 -10.09
C ASN A 186 -14.83 8.06 -8.80
N ILE A 187 -15.53 7.23 -8.03
CA ILE A 187 -14.93 6.55 -6.87
C ILE A 187 -13.77 5.65 -7.33
N GLN A 188 -13.98 4.83 -8.35
CA GLN A 188 -12.94 3.94 -8.90
C GLN A 188 -11.71 4.72 -9.36
N LYS A 189 -11.88 5.87 -10.04
CA LYS A 189 -10.77 6.73 -10.47
C LYS A 189 -9.93 7.26 -9.31
N SER A 190 -10.55 7.63 -8.18
CA SER A 190 -9.82 8.05 -6.98
C SER A 190 -9.05 6.90 -6.36
N LEU A 191 -9.70 5.75 -6.19
CA LEU A 191 -9.08 4.56 -5.59
C LEU A 191 -7.93 4.00 -6.46
N ALA A 192 -8.07 4.02 -7.79
CA ALA A 192 -7.01 3.62 -8.71
C ALA A 192 -5.76 4.51 -8.61
N LYS A 193 -5.92 5.76 -8.18
CA LYS A 193 -4.81 6.69 -7.86
C LYS A 193 -4.29 6.54 -6.43
N LYS A 194 -4.71 5.49 -5.72
CA LYS A 194 -4.41 5.25 -4.30
C LYS A 194 -4.91 6.35 -3.35
N GLN A 195 -5.87 7.17 -3.80
CA GLN A 195 -6.51 8.17 -2.96
C GLN A 195 -7.74 7.55 -2.28
N SER A 196 -7.78 7.58 -0.95
CA SER A 196 -8.93 7.14 -0.16
C SER A 196 -10.18 7.95 -0.49
N ALA A 197 -11.36 7.35 -0.26
CA ALA A 197 -12.63 7.96 -0.61
C ALA A 197 -13.70 7.76 0.46
N ILE A 198 -14.63 8.71 0.56
CA ILE A 198 -15.82 8.61 1.40
C ILE A 198 -17.10 8.87 0.61
N LEU A 199 -18.03 7.92 0.67
CA LEU A 199 -19.40 8.05 0.17
C LEU A 199 -20.36 8.16 1.36
N TYR A 200 -21.13 9.24 1.43
CA TYR A 200 -22.03 9.46 2.56
C TYR A 200 -23.35 10.12 2.16
N ILE A 201 -24.42 9.86 2.92
CA ILE A 201 -25.66 10.63 2.83
C ILE A 201 -25.45 12.02 3.44
N ALA A 202 -25.84 13.08 2.74
CA ALA A 202 -25.80 14.45 3.26
C ALA A 202 -26.87 14.66 4.33
N LYS A 203 -26.55 15.47 5.34
CA LYS A 203 -27.47 15.80 6.43
C LYS A 203 -28.71 16.51 5.88
N SER A 204 -29.90 16.07 6.29
CA SER A 204 -31.16 16.75 5.98
C SER A 204 -32.16 16.56 7.11
N GLU A 205 -32.70 17.67 7.63
CA GLU A 205 -33.73 17.65 8.70
C GLU A 205 -35.09 17.15 8.19
N LYS A 206 -35.36 17.29 6.89
CA LYS A 206 -36.63 16.91 6.28
C LYS A 206 -36.82 15.40 6.17
N TYR A 207 -35.73 14.65 6.04
CA TYR A 207 -35.76 13.23 5.68
C TYR A 207 -35.20 12.31 6.79
N THR A 208 -34.97 12.84 8.00
CA THR A 208 -34.40 12.09 9.14
C THR A 208 -35.25 10.87 9.55
N HIS A 209 -36.56 10.91 9.32
CA HIS A 209 -37.49 9.85 9.71
C HIS A 209 -38.19 9.18 8.51
N ASP A 210 -37.69 9.37 7.29
CA ASP A 210 -38.27 8.77 6.09
C ASP A 210 -37.74 7.33 5.89
N ILE A 211 -38.58 6.35 6.27
CA ILE A 211 -38.26 4.92 6.16
C ILE A 211 -38.06 4.49 4.70
N SER A 212 -38.88 5.00 3.78
CA SER A 212 -38.78 4.65 2.36
C SER A 212 -37.46 5.14 1.78
N LEU A 213 -37.05 6.36 2.13
CA LEU A 213 -35.75 6.88 1.75
C LEU A 213 -34.61 6.06 2.36
N SER A 214 -34.73 5.66 3.63
CA SER A 214 -33.72 4.81 4.29
C SER A 214 -33.51 3.49 3.53
N ASN A 215 -34.58 2.81 3.14
CA ASN A 215 -34.47 1.58 2.35
C ASN A 215 -33.85 1.83 0.97
N ASN A 216 -34.27 2.89 0.28
CA ASN A 216 -33.70 3.29 -1.00
C ASN A 216 -32.21 3.64 -0.89
N LEU A 217 -31.80 4.29 0.21
CA LEU A 217 -30.40 4.64 0.48
C LEU A 217 -29.56 3.37 0.63
N VAL A 218 -30.01 2.42 1.43
CA VAL A 218 -29.22 1.21 1.66
C VAL A 218 -29.09 0.37 0.39
N GLY A 219 -30.15 0.23 -0.40
CA GLY A 219 -30.08 -0.40 -1.73
C GLY A 219 -29.13 0.34 -2.68
N PHE A 220 -29.22 1.68 -2.72
CA PHE A 220 -28.35 2.52 -3.54
C PHE A 220 -26.86 2.36 -3.16
N LEU A 221 -26.54 2.44 -1.86
CA LEU A 221 -25.17 2.27 -1.36
C LEU A 221 -24.64 0.87 -1.66
N SER A 222 -25.48 -0.17 -1.51
CA SER A 222 -25.12 -1.55 -1.83
C SER A 222 -24.73 -1.71 -3.30
N ASP A 223 -25.50 -1.14 -4.22
CA ASP A 223 -25.20 -1.18 -5.65
C ASP A 223 -23.93 -0.39 -6.00
N VAL A 224 -23.69 0.76 -5.36
CA VAL A 224 -22.48 1.55 -5.58
C VAL A 224 -21.24 0.78 -5.10
N VAL A 225 -21.28 0.22 -3.89
CA VAL A 225 -20.17 -0.60 -3.36
C VAL A 225 -19.93 -1.81 -4.25
N LYS A 226 -20.98 -2.48 -4.72
CA LYS A 226 -20.86 -3.60 -5.67
C LYS A 226 -20.23 -3.18 -6.99
N GLY A 227 -20.61 -2.02 -7.52
CA GLY A 227 -19.98 -1.44 -8.71
C GLY A 227 -18.49 -1.18 -8.50
N VAL A 228 -18.12 -0.55 -7.38
CA VAL A 228 -16.72 -0.25 -7.04
C VAL A 228 -15.90 -1.53 -6.90
N LEU A 229 -16.36 -2.50 -6.11
CA LEU A 229 -15.69 -3.78 -5.87
C LEU A 229 -15.67 -4.74 -7.07
N SER A 230 -16.40 -4.42 -8.15
CA SER A 230 -16.36 -5.21 -9.38
C SER A 230 -15.07 -5.00 -10.19
N ASP A 231 -14.38 -3.87 -9.99
CA ASP A 231 -13.08 -3.60 -10.60
C ASP A 231 -11.96 -4.28 -9.82
N LYS A 232 -11.44 -5.37 -10.40
CA LYS A 232 -10.38 -6.19 -9.80
C LYS A 232 -9.02 -5.52 -9.75
N SER A 233 -8.83 -4.37 -10.40
CA SER A 233 -7.59 -3.60 -10.29
C SER A 233 -7.51 -2.76 -9.00
N ILE A 234 -8.63 -2.62 -8.29
CA ILE A 234 -8.71 -1.85 -7.05
C ILE A 234 -8.47 -2.80 -5.87
N GLU A 235 -7.33 -2.62 -5.21
CA GLU A 235 -7.02 -3.23 -3.92
C GLU A 235 -7.31 -2.21 -2.81
N LEU A 236 -8.28 -2.50 -1.95
CA LEU A 236 -8.54 -1.70 -0.74
C LEU A 236 -7.70 -2.24 0.42
N SER A 237 -7.17 -1.36 1.26
CA SER A 237 -6.65 -1.78 2.57
C SER A 237 -7.81 -2.09 3.51
N ALA A 238 -8.84 -1.25 3.45
CA ALA A 238 -10.04 -1.38 4.28
C ALA A 238 -11.32 -0.84 3.61
N LEU A 239 -12.44 -1.47 3.98
CA LEU A 239 -13.79 -0.99 3.76
C LEU A 239 -14.41 -0.65 5.12
N PHE A 240 -14.66 0.63 5.34
CA PHE A 240 -15.34 1.12 6.54
C PHE A 240 -16.83 1.31 6.26
N LEU A 241 -17.69 0.74 7.12
CA LEU A 241 -19.14 0.84 7.03
C LEU A 241 -19.69 1.42 8.34
N THR A 242 -20.45 2.51 8.27
CA THR A 242 -21.16 3.06 9.45
C THR A 242 -22.67 3.10 9.26
N GLY A 243 -23.38 2.64 10.30
CA GLY A 243 -24.80 2.33 10.28
C GLY A 243 -25.04 0.81 10.25
N GLY A 244 -25.76 0.27 11.23
CA GLY A 244 -25.95 -1.18 11.38
C GLY A 244 -26.63 -1.84 10.18
N ASP A 245 -27.79 -1.29 9.77
CA ASP A 245 -28.53 -1.79 8.61
C ASP A 245 -27.76 -1.59 7.30
N THR A 246 -27.07 -0.45 7.17
CA THR A 246 -26.21 -0.14 6.03
C THR A 246 -25.09 -1.18 5.89
N ALA A 247 -24.36 -1.45 6.97
CA ALA A 247 -23.28 -2.43 6.96
C ALA A 247 -23.80 -3.82 6.58
N MET A 248 -24.82 -4.33 7.27
CA MET A 248 -25.35 -5.68 7.00
C MET A 248 -25.82 -5.87 5.56
N GLN A 249 -26.56 -4.90 5.00
CA GLN A 249 -27.09 -5.04 3.65
C GLN A 249 -26.00 -4.92 2.58
N ILE A 250 -25.03 -4.02 2.75
CA ILE A 250 -23.89 -3.92 1.83
C ILE A 250 -23.13 -5.25 1.79
N LEU A 251 -22.85 -5.85 2.96
CA LEU A 251 -22.13 -7.13 3.02
C LEU A 251 -22.91 -8.25 2.32
N ARG A 252 -24.21 -8.38 2.61
CA ARG A 252 -25.07 -9.38 1.96
C ARG A 252 -25.16 -9.18 0.44
N ALA A 253 -25.34 -7.94 -0.02
CA ALA A 253 -25.46 -7.62 -1.44
C ALA A 253 -24.17 -7.92 -2.24
N ASN A 254 -23.02 -7.90 -1.56
CA ASN A 254 -21.72 -8.25 -2.12
C ASN A 254 -21.36 -9.74 -1.90
N GLY A 255 -22.27 -10.52 -1.32
CA GLY A 255 -22.08 -11.95 -1.02
C GLY A 255 -20.91 -12.19 -0.09
N ILE A 256 -20.74 -11.32 0.91
CA ILE A 256 -19.84 -11.48 2.06
C ILE A 256 -20.67 -12.12 3.16
N GLU A 257 -20.33 -13.35 3.54
CA GLU A 257 -21.10 -14.14 4.50
C GLU A 257 -20.39 -14.22 5.85
N ARG A 258 -19.05 -14.16 5.86
CA ARG A 258 -18.23 -14.33 7.05
C ARG A 258 -17.13 -13.27 7.16
N ILE A 259 -17.00 -12.75 8.38
CA ILE A 259 -15.93 -11.84 8.79
C ILE A 259 -15.22 -12.49 9.98
N GLN A 260 -13.90 -12.68 9.87
CA GLN A 260 -13.06 -13.00 11.02
C GLN A 260 -12.80 -11.72 11.79
N ILE A 261 -13.40 -11.57 12.97
CA ILE A 261 -13.06 -10.44 13.85
C ILE A 261 -11.64 -10.65 14.35
N GLU A 262 -10.81 -9.63 14.20
CA GLU A 262 -9.41 -9.68 14.61
C GLU A 262 -9.19 -8.90 15.90
N ASN A 263 -9.75 -7.69 16.00
CA ASN A 263 -9.65 -6.84 17.18
C ASN A 263 -10.67 -5.68 17.12
N GLU A 264 -10.59 -4.74 18.05
CA GLU A 264 -11.32 -3.46 18.04
C GLU A 264 -10.35 -2.28 17.89
N LEU A 265 -10.72 -1.28 17.08
CA LEU A 265 -9.94 -0.03 16.92
C LEU A 265 -10.21 0.96 18.06
N GLU A 266 -11.46 0.99 18.49
CA GLU A 266 -11.99 1.75 19.62
C GLU A 266 -13.12 0.91 20.24
N PRO A 267 -13.55 1.20 21.49
CA PRO A 267 -14.66 0.50 22.12
C PRO A 267 -15.90 0.41 21.21
N ALA A 268 -16.31 -0.82 20.89
CA ALA A 268 -17.44 -1.13 20.01
C ALA A 268 -17.27 -0.68 18.53
N ILE A 269 -16.02 -0.57 18.07
CA ILE A 269 -15.65 -0.40 16.66
C ILE A 269 -14.74 -1.59 16.27
N PRO A 270 -15.33 -2.77 16.00
CA PRO A 270 -14.56 -3.94 15.60
C PRO A 270 -14.03 -3.80 14.17
N TYR A 271 -12.89 -4.45 13.93
CA TYR A 271 -12.43 -4.73 12.59
C TYR A 271 -12.04 -6.20 12.42
N GLY A 272 -12.05 -6.63 11.17
CA GLY A 272 -11.79 -8.01 10.82
C GLY A 272 -11.42 -8.16 9.35
N ARG A 273 -11.30 -9.41 8.91
CA ARG A 273 -11.02 -9.76 7.53
C ARG A 273 -12.19 -10.54 6.94
N VAL A 274 -12.52 -10.28 5.68
CA VAL A 274 -13.46 -11.11 4.91
C VAL A 274 -12.85 -12.49 4.67
N ILE A 275 -13.58 -13.56 4.99
CA ILE A 275 -13.13 -14.95 4.76
C ILE A 275 -13.96 -15.62 3.64
N ASP A 276 -14.21 -14.90 2.55
CA ASP A 276 -14.95 -15.44 1.41
C ASP A 276 -14.35 -14.94 0.08
N LYS A 277 -14.14 -15.86 -0.88
CA LYS A 277 -13.70 -15.60 -2.27
C LYS A 277 -12.27 -15.02 -2.41
N ASP A 278 -11.95 -14.56 -3.63
CA ASP A 278 -10.72 -13.89 -4.06
C ASP A 278 -10.61 -12.42 -3.58
N ILE A 279 -11.24 -12.06 -2.46
CA ILE A 279 -11.32 -10.68 -1.97
C ILE A 279 -10.74 -10.63 -0.55
N ILE A 280 -9.57 -10.00 -0.41
CA ILE A 280 -8.89 -9.85 0.88
C ILE A 280 -8.74 -8.36 1.18
N PHE A 281 -9.67 -7.81 1.96
CA PHE A 281 -9.52 -6.49 2.59
C PHE A 281 -10.06 -6.54 4.03
N LYS A 282 -9.67 -5.53 4.81
CA LYS A 282 -10.17 -5.37 6.18
C LYS A 282 -11.56 -4.72 6.18
N ILE A 283 -12.46 -5.19 7.01
CA ILE A 283 -13.75 -4.54 7.23
C ILE A 283 -13.76 -3.92 8.61
N ILE A 284 -14.23 -2.68 8.67
CA ILE A 284 -14.52 -1.98 9.91
C ILE A 284 -16.02 -1.67 9.92
N THR A 285 -16.70 -1.97 11.02
CA THR A 285 -18.10 -1.59 11.19
C THR A 285 -18.28 -0.70 12.42
N LYS A 286 -19.02 0.38 12.27
CA LYS A 286 -19.31 1.32 13.36
C LYS A 286 -20.80 1.60 13.46
N SER A 287 -21.34 1.70 14.68
CA SER A 287 -22.67 2.28 14.87
C SER A 287 -22.63 3.80 14.69
N GLY A 288 -23.71 4.40 14.18
CA GLY A 288 -23.73 5.82 13.82
C GLY A 288 -23.41 6.78 14.98
N GLY A 289 -23.75 6.41 16.21
CA GLY A 289 -23.60 7.26 17.41
C GLY A 289 -22.31 7.04 18.20
N LEU A 290 -21.38 6.22 17.71
CA LEU A 290 -20.18 5.83 18.44
C LEU A 290 -18.90 6.47 17.90
N GLY A 291 -17.86 6.42 18.73
CA GLY A 291 -16.49 6.84 18.42
C GLY A 291 -16.22 8.31 18.75
N ARG A 292 -14.94 8.62 18.93
CA ARG A 292 -14.46 10.00 19.10
C ARG A 292 -14.51 10.80 17.79
N THR A 293 -14.31 12.11 17.86
CA THR A 293 -14.42 13.01 16.70
C THR A 293 -13.42 12.69 15.59
N ASP A 294 -12.20 12.31 15.95
CA ASP A 294 -11.08 11.96 15.04
C ASP A 294 -11.04 10.46 14.68
N CYS A 295 -12.08 9.70 15.01
CA CYS A 295 -12.15 8.25 14.79
C CYS A 295 -11.86 7.87 13.33
N LEU A 296 -12.51 8.53 12.35
CA LEU A 296 -12.32 8.19 10.94
C LEU A 296 -10.92 8.55 10.42
N THR A 297 -10.33 9.65 10.89
CA THR A 297 -8.95 10.02 10.55
C THR A 297 -7.97 8.99 11.11
N SER A 298 -8.18 8.56 12.35
CA SER A 298 -7.36 7.52 12.96
C SER A 298 -7.44 6.19 12.21
N ILE A 299 -8.64 5.82 11.73
CA ILE A 299 -8.82 4.64 10.88
C ILE A 299 -8.08 4.80 9.56
N LEU A 300 -8.20 5.96 8.91
CA LEU A 300 -7.47 6.25 7.67
C LEU A 300 -5.96 6.06 7.87
N ASP A 301 -5.40 6.68 8.90
CA ASP A 301 -3.95 6.61 9.19
C ASP A 301 -3.49 5.16 9.42
N ILE A 302 -4.27 4.37 10.18
CA ILE A 302 -3.93 2.96 10.48
C ILE A 302 -3.91 2.11 9.20
N PHE A 303 -4.90 2.25 8.32
CA PHE A 303 -5.06 1.36 7.17
C PHE A 303 -4.40 1.89 5.88
N GLU A 304 -4.01 3.15 5.81
CA GLU A 304 -3.12 3.63 4.75
C GLU A 304 -1.64 3.33 5.03
N SER A 305 -1.28 3.10 6.30
CA SER A 305 0.11 2.82 6.73
C SER A 305 0.40 1.36 7.06
N SER A 306 -0.57 0.46 6.91
CA SER A 306 -0.42 -0.93 7.37
C SER A 306 0.53 -1.74 6.49
N GLU A 307 1.58 -2.29 7.10
CA GLU A 307 2.39 -3.37 6.52
C GLU A 307 1.55 -4.65 6.42
N GLU A 308 1.48 -5.27 5.24
CA GLU A 308 1.03 -6.66 5.16
C GLU A 308 2.09 -7.51 5.84
N THR A 309 1.85 -7.91 7.09
CA THR A 309 2.63 -8.96 7.74
C THR A 309 2.37 -10.25 6.96
N ARG A 310 3.23 -10.57 5.97
CA ARG A 310 3.36 -11.92 5.44
C ARG A 310 3.94 -12.79 6.54
N LYS A 311 3.10 -13.24 7.48
CA LYS A 311 3.41 -14.39 8.32
C LYS A 311 2.65 -15.60 7.81
N GLU A 312 3.46 -16.53 7.30
CA GLU A 312 3.28 -17.98 7.31
C GLU A 312 2.38 -18.60 6.23
N ALA A 313 3.04 -19.13 5.20
CA ALA A 313 2.76 -20.46 4.65
C ALA A 313 4.06 -21.28 4.75
#